data_AF-I0RAW7-F1
#
_entry.id   AF-I0RAW7-F1
#
_cell.length_a   1.000
_cell.length_b   1.000
_cell.length_c   1.000
_cell.angle_alpha   90.00
_cell.angle_beta   90.00
_cell.angle_gamma   90.00
#
_symmetry.space_group_name_H-M   'P 1'
#
loop_
_entity.id
_entity.type
_entity.pdbx_description
1 polymer ?
#
loop_
_entity_poly.entity_id
_entity_poly.type
_entity_poly.pdbx_seq_one_letter_code
_entity_poly.pdbx_strand_id
1 'polypeptide(L)'
;MATKLTNNQILLKECLEQEFKESSGYSDINTYFEHFAASQVLKDFNLSDEEIDSGNSGGGNDGGCDSLYIFLNGELVTADQIEGLNATKGSYLDFFILQSKNTTSFGEDALMKWKTVSDNLLNMSNGLDKFSKRYNEITIESFGLFRDAMAKLVRSQVKYKVSSTYVQKIL
;
A
#
# COMPACT_ATOMS: atom_id res chain seq x y z
N MET A 1 -28.13 -18.40 -0.96
CA MET A 1 -28.12 -18.44 -2.46
C MET A 1 -26.70 -18.14 -2.90
N ALA A 2 -26.09 -18.95 -3.75
CA ALA A 2 -24.76 -18.65 -4.28
C ALA A 2 -24.87 -17.41 -5.20
N THR A 3 -24.08 -16.39 -4.91
CA THR A 3 -24.04 -15.16 -5.71
C THR A 3 -23.57 -15.50 -7.12
N LYS A 4 -24.38 -15.19 -8.14
CA LYS A 4 -24.03 -15.42 -9.54
C LYS A 4 -22.95 -14.40 -9.95
N LEU A 5 -21.78 -14.89 -10.34
CA LEU A 5 -20.68 -14.04 -10.83
C LEU A 5 -20.97 -13.52 -12.25
N THR A 6 -20.43 -12.35 -12.59
CA THR A 6 -20.40 -11.82 -13.97
C THR A 6 -19.36 -12.57 -14.80
N ASN A 7 -19.44 -12.47 -16.14
CA ASN A 7 -18.43 -13.07 -17.02
C ASN A 7 -17.03 -12.51 -16.75
N ASN A 8 -16.92 -11.21 -16.54
CA ASN A 8 -15.66 -10.54 -16.21
C ASN A 8 -15.09 -11.02 -14.86
N GLN A 9 -15.93 -11.19 -13.83
CA GLN A 9 -15.52 -11.79 -12.55
C GLN A 9 -15.01 -13.21 -12.70
N ILE A 10 -15.63 -14.01 -13.58
CA ILE A 10 -15.17 -15.38 -13.88
C ILE A 10 -13.81 -15.32 -14.59
N LEU A 11 -13.66 -14.49 -15.64
CA LEU A 11 -12.40 -14.36 -16.38
C LEU A 11 -11.27 -13.83 -15.50
N LEU A 12 -11.51 -12.81 -14.68
CA LEU A 12 -10.52 -12.28 -13.74
C LEU A 12 -10.11 -13.35 -12.72
N LYS A 13 -11.06 -14.14 -12.23
CA LYS A 13 -10.75 -15.24 -11.32
C LYS A 13 -9.85 -16.28 -12.00
N GLU A 14 -10.16 -16.68 -13.22
CA GLU A 14 -9.32 -17.63 -13.98
C GLU A 14 -7.93 -17.06 -14.27
N CYS A 15 -7.83 -15.76 -14.58
CA CYS A 15 -6.55 -15.06 -14.78
C CYS A 15 -5.68 -15.16 -13.52
N LEU A 16 -6.24 -14.76 -12.37
CA LEU A 16 -5.56 -14.82 -11.07
C LEU A 16 -5.15 -16.26 -10.71
N GLU A 17 -6.00 -17.25 -10.99
CA GLU A 17 -5.67 -18.66 -10.71
C GLU A 17 -4.55 -19.21 -11.60
N GLN A 18 -4.45 -18.74 -12.85
CA GLN A 18 -3.36 -19.13 -13.76
C GLN A 18 -2.05 -18.46 -13.34
N GLU A 19 -2.05 -17.14 -13.18
CA GLU A 19 -0.85 -16.40 -12.77
C GLU A 19 -0.36 -16.86 -11.38
N PHE A 20 -1.25 -17.14 -10.43
CA PHE A 20 -0.85 -17.69 -9.13
C PHE A 20 -0.14 -19.05 -9.25
N LYS A 21 -0.58 -19.94 -10.15
CA LYS A 21 0.08 -21.24 -10.37
C LYS A 21 1.45 -21.11 -11.02
N GLU A 22 1.65 -20.07 -11.81
CA GLU A 22 2.92 -19.77 -12.48
C GLU A 22 3.87 -18.99 -11.57
N SER A 23 3.32 -18.23 -10.62
CA SER A 23 4.08 -17.53 -9.60
C SER A 23 4.67 -18.51 -8.59
N SER A 24 5.92 -18.26 -8.18
CA SER A 24 6.55 -18.91 -7.04
C SER A 24 6.79 -17.88 -5.96
N GLY A 25 6.33 -18.11 -4.72
CA GLY A 25 6.64 -17.25 -3.58
C GLY A 25 5.45 -16.85 -2.71
N TYR A 26 4.22 -17.04 -3.19
CA TYR A 26 3.00 -16.68 -2.45
C TYR A 26 2.39 -17.88 -1.73
N SER A 27 1.96 -17.69 -0.48
CA SER A 27 1.37 -18.76 0.35
C SER A 27 -0.03 -19.16 -0.11
N ASP A 28 -0.81 -18.19 -0.58
CA ASP A 28 -2.17 -18.39 -1.04
C ASP A 28 -2.63 -17.31 -2.02
N ILE A 29 -3.78 -17.56 -2.65
CA ILE A 29 -4.36 -16.70 -3.69
C ILE A 29 -4.68 -15.29 -3.18
N ASN A 30 -4.92 -15.08 -1.88
CA ASN A 30 -5.19 -13.73 -1.37
C ASN A 30 -3.91 -12.92 -1.24
N THR A 31 -2.82 -13.53 -0.75
CA THR A 31 -1.50 -12.88 -0.74
C THR A 31 -1.05 -12.55 -2.16
N TYR A 32 -1.25 -13.47 -3.10
CA TYR A 32 -0.99 -13.16 -4.52
C TYR A 32 -1.91 -12.05 -5.06
N PHE A 33 -3.18 -12.02 -4.65
CA PHE A 33 -4.10 -10.94 -5.04
C PHE A 33 -3.65 -9.57 -4.49
N GLU A 34 -3.03 -9.51 -3.31
CA GLU A 34 -2.45 -8.27 -2.77
C GLU A 34 -1.34 -7.75 -3.69
N HIS A 35 -0.40 -8.62 -4.08
CA HIS A 35 0.64 -8.30 -5.06
C HIS A 35 0.05 -7.84 -6.39
N PHE A 36 -0.86 -8.64 -6.97
CA PHE A 36 -1.51 -8.32 -8.24
C PHE A 36 -2.22 -6.97 -8.18
N ALA A 37 -2.98 -6.70 -7.11
CA ALA A 37 -3.69 -5.44 -6.94
C ALA A 37 -2.72 -4.25 -6.86
N ALA A 38 -1.61 -4.40 -6.13
CA ALA A 38 -0.57 -3.37 -6.05
C ALA A 38 0.09 -3.11 -7.42
N SER A 39 0.43 -4.17 -8.17
CA SER A 39 1.03 -4.03 -9.50
C SER A 39 0.08 -3.34 -10.50
N GLN A 40 -1.22 -3.61 -10.44
CA GLN A 40 -2.21 -2.93 -11.28
C GLN A 40 -2.40 -1.46 -10.92
N VAL A 41 -2.42 -1.11 -9.62
CA VAL A 41 -2.57 0.28 -9.15
C VAL A 41 -1.32 1.10 -9.46
N LEU A 42 -0.14 0.50 -9.36
CA LEU A 42 1.15 1.17 -9.47
C LEU A 42 1.85 0.96 -10.82
N LYS A 43 1.15 0.44 -11.83
CA LYS A 43 1.70 0.12 -13.15
C LYS A 43 2.44 1.27 -13.84
N ASP A 44 2.07 2.51 -13.55
CA ASP A 44 2.69 3.70 -14.15
C ASP A 44 4.03 4.09 -13.49
N PHE A 45 4.40 3.45 -12.37
CA PHE A 45 5.64 3.70 -11.62
C PHE A 45 6.78 2.73 -11.99
N ASN A 46 6.52 1.76 -12.88
CA ASN A 46 7.54 0.82 -13.41
C ASN A 46 8.33 0.08 -12.31
N LEU A 47 7.62 -0.42 -11.29
CA LEU A 47 8.20 -1.20 -10.21
C LEU A 47 8.51 -2.64 -10.63
N SER A 48 9.58 -3.23 -10.08
CA SER A 48 9.82 -4.68 -10.15
C SER A 48 8.89 -5.44 -9.19
N ASP A 49 8.78 -6.75 -9.38
CA ASP A 49 8.00 -7.60 -8.47
C ASP A 49 8.56 -7.54 -7.04
N GLU A 50 9.89 -7.48 -6.86
CA GLU A 50 10.48 -7.33 -5.53
C GLU A 50 10.15 -5.98 -4.90
N GLU A 51 10.11 -4.91 -5.69
CA GLU A 51 9.72 -3.58 -5.20
C GLU A 51 8.24 -3.56 -4.81
N ILE A 52 7.36 -4.20 -5.58
CA ILE A 52 5.95 -4.39 -5.22
C ILE A 52 5.86 -5.17 -3.90
N ASP A 53 6.53 -6.30 -3.79
CA ASP A 53 6.46 -7.14 -2.59
C ASP A 53 7.07 -6.45 -1.35
N SER A 54 8.06 -5.59 -1.53
CA SER A 54 8.67 -4.84 -0.43
C SER A 54 7.69 -3.93 0.32
N GLY A 55 6.63 -3.47 -0.36
CA GLY A 55 5.58 -2.64 0.22
C GLY A 55 4.43 -3.44 0.82
N ASN A 56 4.44 -4.78 0.76
CA ASN A 56 3.35 -5.60 1.27
C ASN A 56 3.37 -5.67 2.81
N SER A 57 2.34 -5.12 3.45
CA SER A 57 2.11 -5.19 4.90
C SER A 57 0.88 -6.02 5.28
N GLY A 58 0.33 -6.77 4.32
CA GLY A 58 -0.86 -7.60 4.43
C GLY A 58 -0.77 -8.63 5.55
N GLY A 59 -1.91 -8.85 6.21
CA GLY A 59 -2.05 -9.83 7.27
C GLY A 59 -2.49 -9.23 8.60
N GLY A 60 -2.01 -9.81 9.70
CA GLY A 60 -2.41 -9.39 11.04
C GLY A 60 -1.90 -7.99 11.37
N ASN A 61 -2.75 -7.17 12.00
CA ASN A 61 -2.39 -5.84 12.51
C ASN A 61 -1.86 -4.87 11.43
N ASP A 62 -2.31 -5.01 10.19
CA ASP A 62 -2.00 -4.14 9.05
C ASP A 62 -2.65 -2.73 9.15
N GLY A 63 -3.59 -2.53 10.07
CA GLY A 63 -4.36 -1.28 10.13
C GLY A 63 -5.21 -1.03 8.88
N GLY A 64 -5.53 -2.07 8.10
CA GLY A 64 -6.20 -1.97 6.81
C GLY A 64 -5.28 -1.56 5.65
N CYS A 65 -3.97 -1.58 5.85
CA CYS A 65 -2.98 -1.28 4.81
C CYS A 65 -2.38 -2.60 4.34
N ASP A 66 -2.87 -3.17 3.23
CA ASP A 66 -2.26 -4.37 2.67
C ASP A 66 -0.96 -4.03 1.91
N SER A 67 -0.85 -2.83 1.34
CA SER A 67 0.40 -2.36 0.72
C SER A 67 0.64 -0.86 0.88
N LEU A 68 1.90 -0.47 1.06
CA LEU A 68 2.32 0.90 1.38
C LEU A 68 3.55 1.30 0.55
N TYR A 69 3.49 2.44 -0.13
CA TYR A 69 4.59 2.91 -0.98
C TYR A 69 4.74 4.42 -0.92
N ILE A 70 5.97 4.90 -0.97
CA ILE A 70 6.28 6.33 -0.97
C ILE A 70 7.06 6.64 -2.23
N PHE A 71 6.62 7.64 -2.97
CA PHE A 71 7.30 8.10 -4.18
C PHE A 71 7.69 9.56 -4.05
N LEU A 72 8.86 9.91 -4.57
CA LEU A 72 9.26 11.27 -4.81
C LEU A 72 9.33 11.49 -6.32
N ASN A 73 8.43 12.30 -6.87
CA ASN A 73 8.31 12.54 -8.31
C ASN A 73 8.21 11.26 -9.17
N GLY A 74 7.57 10.22 -8.63
CA GLY A 74 7.39 8.93 -9.33
C GLY A 74 8.51 7.92 -9.10
N GLU A 75 9.58 8.26 -8.38
CA GLU A 75 10.61 7.31 -7.98
C GLU A 75 10.34 6.76 -6.58
N LEU A 76 10.39 5.44 -6.42
CA LEU A 76 10.18 4.77 -5.13
C LEU A 76 11.25 5.21 -4.12
N VAL A 77 10.81 5.59 -2.94
CA VAL A 77 11.68 6.00 -1.83
C VAL A 77 11.88 4.83 -0.87
N THR A 78 13.14 4.50 -0.61
CA THR A 78 13.54 3.48 0.35
C THR A 78 14.19 4.12 1.60
N ALA A 79 14.28 3.36 2.69
CA ALA A 79 14.77 3.85 3.97
C ALA A 79 16.23 4.38 3.92
N ASP A 80 17.09 3.74 3.14
CA ASP A 80 18.49 4.13 2.96
C ASP A 80 18.68 5.45 2.21
N GLN A 81 17.66 5.90 1.46
CA GLN A 81 17.72 7.14 0.68
C GLN A 81 17.37 8.40 1.47
N ILE A 82 16.78 8.26 2.66
CA ILE A 82 16.23 9.40 3.44
C ILE A 82 17.28 10.46 3.77
N GLU A 83 18.49 10.07 4.16
CA GLU A 83 19.54 11.03 4.51
C GLU A 83 19.98 11.87 3.30
N GLY A 84 19.96 11.29 2.09
CA GLY A 84 20.30 11.93 0.83
C GLY A 84 19.13 12.61 0.12
N LEU A 85 17.90 12.40 0.58
CA LEU A 85 16.69 12.83 -0.09
C LEU A 85 16.69 14.35 -0.31
N ASN A 86 16.53 14.76 -1.56
CA ASN A 86 16.45 16.15 -1.98
C ASN A 86 15.27 16.35 -2.93
N ALA A 87 14.70 17.54 -2.95
CA ALA A 87 13.59 17.85 -3.83
C ALA A 87 13.63 19.32 -4.23
N THR A 88 13.21 19.61 -5.45
CA THR A 88 13.02 20.98 -5.92
C THR A 88 11.63 21.48 -5.55
N LYS A 89 11.46 22.80 -5.56
CA LYS A 89 10.15 23.42 -5.34
C LYS A 89 9.13 22.86 -6.33
N GLY A 90 8.01 22.38 -5.81
CA GLY A 90 6.92 21.83 -6.63
C GLY A 90 7.01 20.33 -6.91
N SER A 91 8.03 19.63 -6.41
CA SER A 91 8.04 18.16 -6.38
C SER A 91 6.84 17.61 -5.60
N TYR A 92 6.47 16.37 -5.90
CA TYR A 92 5.42 15.62 -5.21
C TYR A 92 6.04 14.49 -4.38
N LEU A 93 5.69 14.45 -3.09
CA LEU A 93 5.90 13.30 -2.23
C LEU A 93 4.55 12.59 -2.08
N ASP A 94 4.40 11.47 -2.78
CA ASP A 94 3.17 10.69 -2.85
C ASP A 94 3.27 9.50 -1.89
N PHE A 95 2.29 9.34 -1.01
CA PHE A 95 2.15 8.17 -0.14
C PHE A 95 0.91 7.39 -0.56
N PHE A 96 1.14 6.17 -1.04
CA PHE A 96 0.11 5.24 -1.46
C PHE A 96 -0.18 4.23 -0.35
N ILE A 97 -1.46 4.10 -0.02
CA ILE A 97 -1.98 3.12 0.93
C ILE A 97 -3.02 2.28 0.19
N LEU A 98 -2.79 0.99 0.07
CA LEU A 98 -3.66 0.07 -0.67
C LEU A 98 -4.30 -0.92 0.29
N GLN A 99 -5.59 -1.18 0.11
CA GLN A 99 -6.29 -2.33 0.69
C GLN A 99 -6.81 -3.17 -0.46
N SER A 100 -6.44 -4.43 -0.50
CA SER A 100 -6.74 -5.38 -1.55
C SER A 100 -7.58 -6.52 -0.96
N LYS A 101 -8.83 -6.63 -1.39
CA LYS A 101 -9.72 -7.72 -0.99
C LYS A 101 -10.12 -8.56 -2.17
N ASN A 102 -9.80 -9.85 -2.08
CA ASN A 102 -10.17 -10.87 -3.06
C ASN A 102 -11.67 -11.26 -2.96
N THR A 103 -12.55 -10.27 -2.82
CA THR A 103 -14.01 -10.39 -2.64
C THR A 103 -14.75 -9.67 -3.77
N THR A 104 -16.06 -9.93 -3.87
CA THR A 104 -16.94 -9.28 -4.86
C THR A 104 -17.82 -8.18 -4.27
N SER A 105 -17.65 -7.87 -2.98
CA SER A 105 -18.42 -6.87 -2.25
C SER A 105 -17.49 -5.90 -1.52
N PHE A 106 -17.87 -4.63 -1.51
CA PHE A 106 -17.20 -3.59 -0.74
C PHE A 106 -17.53 -3.70 0.75
N GLY A 107 -16.56 -3.42 1.62
CA GLY A 107 -16.75 -3.35 3.07
C GLY A 107 -16.22 -2.04 3.65
N GLU A 108 -17.03 -1.37 4.47
CA GLU A 108 -16.70 -0.05 5.03
C GLU A 108 -15.61 -0.07 6.11
N ASP A 109 -15.33 -1.25 6.69
CA ASP A 109 -14.35 -1.42 7.77
C ASP A 109 -12.96 -0.90 7.40
N ALA A 110 -12.55 -1.03 6.14
CA ALA A 110 -11.26 -0.55 5.67
C ALA A 110 -11.12 0.98 5.82
N LEU A 111 -12.19 1.73 5.55
CA LEU A 111 -12.19 3.19 5.69
C LEU A 111 -12.04 3.60 7.16
N MET A 112 -12.70 2.89 8.07
CA MET A 112 -12.60 3.14 9.52
C MET A 112 -11.21 2.82 10.05
N LYS A 113 -10.59 1.74 9.55
CA LYS A 113 -9.20 1.39 9.87
C LYS A 113 -8.22 2.44 9.36
N TRP A 114 -8.36 2.89 8.11
CA TRP A 114 -7.52 3.95 7.53
C TRP A 114 -7.59 5.26 8.28
N LYS A 115 -8.79 5.68 8.69
CA LYS A 115 -8.93 6.85 9.56
C LYS A 115 -8.11 6.68 10.83
N THR A 116 -8.25 5.53 11.48
CA THR A 116 -7.59 5.27 12.77
C THR A 116 -6.07 5.17 12.65
N VAL A 117 -5.55 4.47 11.64
CA VAL A 117 -4.09 4.36 11.42
C VAL A 117 -3.49 5.71 11.01
N SER A 118 -4.20 6.50 10.21
CA SER A 118 -3.77 7.87 9.86
C SER A 118 -3.70 8.77 11.09
N ASP A 119 -4.75 8.80 11.91
CA ASP A 119 -4.78 9.59 13.16
C ASP A 119 -3.66 9.20 14.13
N ASN A 120 -3.31 7.91 14.18
CA ASN A 120 -2.26 7.39 15.05
C ASN A 120 -0.86 7.67 14.50
N LEU A 121 -0.59 7.29 13.25
CA LEU A 121 0.76 7.18 12.70
C LEU A 121 1.21 8.41 11.91
N LEU A 122 0.30 9.19 11.29
CA LEU A 122 0.66 10.45 10.62
C LEU A 122 0.74 11.65 11.57
N ASN A 123 0.27 11.50 12.80
CA ASN A 123 0.44 12.54 13.82
C ASN A 123 1.90 12.60 14.29
N MET A 124 2.60 13.68 13.90
CA MET A 124 4.01 13.90 14.20
C MET A 124 4.32 13.98 15.70
N SER A 125 3.33 14.28 16.56
CA SER A 125 3.49 14.29 18.02
C SER A 125 3.47 12.90 18.64
N ASN A 126 3.02 11.88 17.90
CA ASN A 126 2.97 10.51 18.36
C ASN A 126 4.31 9.80 18.11
N GLY A 127 4.79 9.09 19.14
CA GLY A 127 5.86 8.11 19.00
C GLY A 127 5.33 6.82 18.38
N LEU A 128 5.93 6.37 17.28
CA LEU A 128 5.50 5.19 16.53
C LEU A 128 5.67 3.90 17.34
N ASP A 129 6.68 3.84 18.20
CA ASP A 129 7.00 2.74 19.12
C ASP A 129 5.81 2.35 20.01
N LYS A 130 4.97 3.33 20.38
CA LYS A 130 3.76 3.12 21.20
C LYS A 130 2.72 2.25 20.50
N PHE A 131 2.79 2.14 19.18
CA PHE A 131 1.84 1.36 18.38
C PHE A 131 2.38 0.00 17.92
N SER A 132 3.59 -0.40 18.33
CA SER A 132 4.21 -1.70 18.02
C SER A 132 3.36 -2.92 18.41
N LYS A 133 2.47 -2.78 19.41
CA LYS A 133 1.51 -3.83 19.78
C LYS A 133 0.22 -3.84 18.97
N ARG A 134 -0.05 -2.75 18.24
CA ARG A 134 -1.30 -2.51 17.50
C ARG A 134 -1.12 -2.73 16.00
N TYR A 135 0.03 -2.33 15.46
CA TYR A 135 0.34 -2.44 14.04
C TYR A 135 1.56 -3.34 13.83
N ASN A 136 1.59 -4.02 12.69
CA ASN A 136 2.76 -4.78 12.28
C ASN A 136 3.94 -3.84 11.92
N GLU A 137 5.14 -4.44 11.85
CA GLU A 137 6.39 -3.72 11.65
C GLU A 137 6.40 -2.92 10.34
N ILE A 138 6.06 -3.56 9.21
CA ILE A 138 6.06 -2.93 7.88
C ILE A 138 5.13 -1.71 7.85
N THR A 139 3.94 -1.80 8.48
CA THR A 139 3.04 -0.65 8.61
C THR A 139 3.70 0.49 9.38
N ILE A 140 4.32 0.20 10.52
CA ILE A 140 4.97 1.22 11.34
C ILE A 140 6.15 1.86 10.60
N GLU A 141 6.99 1.03 9.99
CA GLU A 141 8.17 1.46 9.24
C GLU A 141 7.79 2.31 8.03
N SER A 142 6.76 1.94 7.27
CA SER A 142 6.30 2.70 6.11
C SER A 142 5.77 4.08 6.50
N PHE A 143 4.96 4.17 7.56
CA PHE A 143 4.51 5.47 8.06
C PHE A 143 5.67 6.29 8.66
N GLY A 144 6.65 5.64 9.29
CA GLY A 144 7.88 6.27 9.75
C GLY A 144 8.70 6.85 8.61
N LEU A 145 8.91 6.06 7.56
CA LEU A 145 9.61 6.45 6.35
C LEU A 145 8.98 7.68 5.70
N PHE A 146 7.64 7.70 5.61
CA PHE A 146 6.92 8.86 5.08
C PHE A 146 7.11 10.10 5.96
N ARG A 147 7.03 9.95 7.29
CA ARG A 147 7.26 11.06 8.22
C ARG A 147 8.67 11.62 8.13
N ASP A 148 9.66 10.74 8.02
CA ASP A 148 11.06 11.13 7.91
C ASP A 148 11.32 11.84 6.57
N ALA A 149 10.76 11.35 5.47
CA ALA A 149 10.78 12.04 4.17
C ALA A 149 10.11 13.43 4.25
N MET A 150 8.95 13.54 4.92
CA MET A 150 8.29 14.83 5.15
C MET A 150 9.17 15.80 5.93
N ALA A 151 9.75 15.35 7.05
CA ALA A 151 10.62 16.16 7.91
C ALA A 151 11.89 16.61 7.16
N LYS A 152 12.50 15.70 6.40
CA LYS A 152 13.67 15.98 5.57
C LYS A 152 13.38 17.06 4.51
N LEU A 153 12.22 16.99 3.89
CA LEU A 153 11.80 17.87 2.79
C LEU A 153 11.02 19.11 3.23
N VAL A 154 10.87 19.36 4.53
CA VAL A 154 10.01 20.44 5.07
C VAL A 154 10.35 21.84 4.55
N ARG A 155 11.62 22.07 4.17
CA ARG A 155 12.08 23.36 3.62
C ARG A 155 12.04 23.43 2.08
N SER A 156 11.76 22.32 1.41
CA SER A 156 11.87 22.18 -0.05
C SER A 156 10.60 22.57 -0.81
N GLN A 157 9.55 23.05 -0.12
CA GLN A 157 8.25 23.42 -0.72
C GLN A 157 7.66 22.29 -1.59
N VAL A 158 7.74 21.07 -1.09
CA VAL A 158 7.19 19.85 -1.70
C VAL A 158 5.67 19.80 -1.47
N LYS A 159 4.94 19.24 -2.43
CA LYS A 159 3.52 18.94 -2.29
C LYS A 159 3.36 17.52 -1.76
N TYR A 160 2.65 17.38 -0.65
CA TYR A 160 2.37 16.08 -0.05
C TYR A 160 1.01 15.57 -0.55
N LYS A 161 0.97 14.34 -1.03
CA LYS A 161 -0.28 13.67 -1.44
C LYS A 161 -0.36 12.32 -0.76
N VAL A 162 -1.47 12.06 -0.08
CA VAL A 162 -1.77 10.73 0.46
C VAL A 162 -2.94 10.16 -0.34
N SER A 163 -2.77 8.98 -0.90
CA SER A 163 -3.76 8.30 -1.74
C SER A 163 -4.11 6.95 -1.11
N SER A 164 -5.33 6.80 -0.61
CA SER A 164 -5.85 5.52 -0.10
C SER A 164 -6.74 4.85 -1.15
N THR A 165 -6.36 3.66 -1.60
CA THR A 165 -7.03 2.95 -2.71
C THR A 165 -7.54 1.59 -2.24
N TYR A 166 -8.83 1.32 -2.47
CA TYR A 166 -9.44 0.03 -2.16
C TYR A 166 -9.64 -0.76 -3.45
N VAL A 167 -9.02 -1.94 -3.55
CA VAL A 167 -9.05 -2.80 -4.72
C VAL A 167 -9.83 -4.07 -4.40
N GLN A 168 -10.73 -4.45 -5.31
CA GLN A 168 -11.54 -5.66 -5.21
C GLN A 168 -11.93 -6.19 -6.59
N LYS A 169 -12.47 -7.41 -6.65
CA LYS A 169 -12.95 -8.01 -7.90
C LYS A 169 -14.31 -7.42 -8.28
N ILE A 170 -14.30 -6.24 -8.90
CA ILE A 170 -15.47 -5.65 -9.56
C ILE A 170 -15.16 -5.43 -11.02
N LEU A 171 -15.86 -6.15 -11.88
CA LEU A 171 -16.61 -5.74 -13.09
C LEU A 171 -17.14 -6.99 -13.78
#